data_AF-K1U481-F1
#
_entry.id   AF-K1U481-F1
#
_cell.length_a   1.000
_cell.length_b   1.000
_cell.length_c   1.000
_cell.angle_alpha   90.00
_cell.angle_beta   90.00
_cell.angle_gamma   90.00
#
_symmetry.space_group_name_H-M   'P 1'
#
loop_
_entity.id
_entity.type
_entity.pdbx_description
1 polymer ?
#
loop_
_entity_poly.entity_id
_entity_poly.type
_entity_poly.pdbx_seq_one_letter_code
_entity_poly.pdbx_strand_id
1 'polypeptide(L)'
;MQIFVRRKKSTYLFAKALTIFIASAFLTATILFFDFAGTALYLPLVRPEALTNLYGISNRSLMAHLFYHKPLQYTVIYIIMDALLVGAWEIIALAVSVATRNPLQPALFPFLLYLLLYFICNWLQMDSVSLFAILLPFQPAVNVKWVTIAIYFLAVPIGSMTMYFLKRNKSDVL
;
A
#
# COMPACT_ATOMS: atom_id res chain seq x y z
N MET A 1 -16.02 19.51 17.86
CA MET A 1 -14.90 20.48 17.78
C MET A 1 -14.91 21.10 16.39
N GLN A 2 -15.41 22.33 16.24
CA GLN A 2 -15.36 23.05 14.95
C GLN A 2 -14.02 23.79 14.86
N ILE A 3 -13.26 23.52 13.81
CA ILE A 3 -11.98 24.20 13.53
C ILE A 3 -12.29 25.30 12.51
N PHE A 4 -12.25 26.55 12.93
CA PHE A 4 -12.41 27.71 12.04
C PHE A 4 -11.07 28.01 11.34
N VAL A 5 -10.89 27.49 10.12
CA VAL A 5 -9.69 27.79 9.31
C VAL A 5 -10.01 28.93 8.34
N ARG A 6 -9.19 29.99 8.34
CA ARG A 6 -9.27 31.15 7.42
C ARG A 6 -8.91 30.83 5.95
N ARG A 7 -8.74 29.55 5.60
CA ARG A 7 -8.25 29.05 4.31
C ARG A 7 -9.35 28.27 3.59
N LYS A 8 -9.21 28.11 2.27
CA LYS A 8 -10.13 27.31 1.45
C LYS A 8 -10.24 25.88 2.04
N LYS A 9 -11.47 25.41 2.24
CA LYS A 9 -11.79 24.08 2.75
C LYS A 9 -11.10 22.96 1.95
N SER A 10 -10.98 23.11 0.64
CA SER A 10 -10.29 22.15 -0.22
C SER A 10 -8.81 21.97 0.13
N THR A 11 -8.13 23.06 0.45
CA THR A 11 -6.72 23.05 0.89
C THR A 11 -6.56 22.33 2.22
N TYR A 12 -7.50 22.51 3.16
CA TYR A 12 -7.49 21.80 4.43
C TYR A 12 -7.69 20.29 4.27
N LEU A 13 -8.67 19.89 3.44
CA LEU A 13 -8.97 18.48 3.17
C LEU A 13 -7.79 17.77 2.49
N PHE A 14 -7.16 18.45 1.54
CA PHE A 14 -5.94 17.95 0.88
C PHE A 14 -4.76 17.83 1.84
N ALA A 15 -4.50 18.85 2.66
CA ALA A 15 -3.44 18.80 3.65
C ALA A 15 -3.63 17.64 4.63
N LYS A 16 -4.87 17.40 5.09
CA LYS A 16 -5.18 16.28 5.97
C LYS A 16 -4.91 14.92 5.32
N ALA A 17 -5.32 14.74 4.06
CA ALA A 17 -5.05 13.51 3.32
C ALA A 17 -3.53 13.29 3.14
N LEU A 18 -2.80 14.35 2.80
CA LEU A 18 -1.34 14.30 2.66
C LEU A 18 -0.63 13.94 3.98
N THR A 19 -1.07 14.52 5.11
CA THR A 19 -0.52 14.18 6.42
C THR A 19 -0.72 12.69 6.74
N ILE A 20 -1.91 12.14 6.47
CA ILE A 20 -2.21 10.72 6.71
C ILE A 20 -1.37 9.82 5.79
N PHE A 21 -1.24 10.18 4.51
CA PHE A 21 -0.38 9.48 3.56
C PHE A 21 1.07 9.42 4.03
N ILE A 22 1.66 10.56 4.39
CA ILE A 22 3.06 10.63 4.85
C ILE A 22 3.25 9.86 6.16
N ALA A 23 2.32 10.01 7.11
CA ALA A 23 2.41 9.35 8.41
C ALA A 23 2.35 7.82 8.29
N SER A 24 1.42 7.29 7.48
CA SER A 24 1.29 5.85 7.24
C SER A 24 2.44 5.27 6.42
N ALA A 25 2.91 5.98 5.39
CA ALA A 25 4.10 5.58 4.63
C ALA A 25 5.34 5.50 5.53
N PHE A 26 5.56 6.52 6.37
CA PHE A 26 6.70 6.53 7.30
C PHE A 26 6.61 5.42 8.35
N LEU A 27 5.42 5.19 8.92
CA LEU A 27 5.18 4.11 9.86
C LEU A 27 5.49 2.74 9.23
N THR A 28 4.98 2.49 8.02
CA THR A 28 5.18 1.24 7.29
C THR A 28 6.66 1.01 6.98
N ALA A 29 7.35 2.04 6.46
CA ALA A 29 8.79 1.96 6.20
C ALA A 29 9.59 1.65 7.47
N THR A 30 9.20 2.25 8.61
CA THR A 30 9.84 2.00 9.90
C THR A 30 9.67 0.56 10.35
N ILE A 31 8.44 0.02 10.27
CA ILE A 31 8.15 -1.37 10.64
C ILE A 31 8.97 -2.34 9.78
N LEU A 32 8.96 -2.17 8.46
CA LEU A 32 9.69 -3.04 7.54
C LEU A 32 11.21 -2.92 7.70
N PHE A 33 11.72 -1.72 8.00
CA PHE A 33 13.13 -1.53 8.28
C PHE A 33 13.57 -2.30 9.53
N PHE A 34 12.80 -2.23 10.62
CA PHE A 34 13.11 -2.98 11.83
C PHE A 34 12.94 -4.50 11.66
N ASP A 35 11.96 -4.94 10.88
CA ASP A 35 11.79 -6.36 10.52
C ASP A 35 13.02 -6.89 9.76
N PHE A 36 13.48 -6.14 8.75
CA PHE A 36 14.69 -6.49 8.01
C PHE A 36 15.94 -6.44 8.89
N ALA A 37 16.12 -5.38 9.69
CA ALA A 37 17.26 -5.24 10.58
C ALA A 37 17.31 -6.35 11.63
N GLY A 38 16.16 -6.72 12.20
CA GLY A 38 16.03 -7.84 13.12
C GLY A 38 16.45 -9.15 12.46
N THR A 39 15.96 -9.42 11.25
CA THR A 39 16.34 -10.63 10.48
C THR A 39 17.83 -10.66 10.16
N ALA A 40 18.42 -9.54 9.79
CA ALA A 40 19.84 -9.43 9.44
C ALA A 40 20.80 -9.62 10.64
N LEU A 41 20.33 -9.48 11.89
CA LEU A 41 21.12 -9.77 13.08
C LEU A 41 21.30 -11.28 13.31
N TYR A 42 20.31 -12.09 12.92
CA TYR A 42 20.32 -13.54 13.15
C TYR A 42 20.71 -14.33 11.92
N LEU A 43 20.38 -13.84 10.72
CA LEU A 43 20.64 -14.53 9.46
C LEU A 43 21.69 -13.79 8.64
N PRO A 44 22.72 -14.49 8.14
CA PRO A 44 23.70 -13.88 7.26
C PRO A 44 23.06 -13.48 5.92
N LEU A 45 23.51 -12.37 5.36
CA LEU A 45 23.09 -11.91 4.04
C LEU A 45 23.70 -12.80 2.96
N VAL A 46 23.00 -13.88 2.60
CA VAL A 46 23.39 -14.79 1.53
C VAL A 46 22.73 -14.36 0.22
N ARG A 47 23.49 -14.44 -0.87
CA ARG A 47 22.93 -14.18 -2.20
C ARG A 47 22.06 -15.36 -2.61
N PRO A 48 20.80 -15.14 -3.00
CA PRO A 48 19.93 -16.22 -3.45
C PRO A 48 20.47 -16.81 -4.75
N GLU A 49 20.41 -18.13 -4.88
CA GLU A 49 20.87 -18.85 -6.07
C GLU A 49 19.69 -19.49 -6.80
N ALA A 50 19.49 -19.12 -8.07
CA ALA A 50 18.32 -19.51 -8.86
C ALA A 50 18.23 -21.03 -9.10
N LEU A 51 19.36 -21.74 -9.11
CA LEU A 51 19.42 -23.19 -9.38
C LEU A 51 18.89 -24.03 -8.21
N THR A 52 18.81 -23.46 -7.00
CA THR A 52 18.35 -24.17 -5.81
C THR A 52 16.83 -24.36 -5.78
N ASN A 53 16.09 -23.56 -6.56
CA ASN A 53 14.62 -23.53 -6.58
C ASN A 53 13.95 -23.36 -5.19
N LEU A 54 14.69 -22.80 -4.23
CA LEU A 54 14.22 -22.51 -2.88
C LEU A 54 13.39 -21.22 -2.81
N TYR A 55 13.44 -20.37 -3.85
CA TYR A 55 12.81 -19.06 -3.88
C TYR A 55 11.70 -19.03 -4.94
N GLY A 56 10.56 -18.40 -4.61
CA GLY A 56 9.41 -18.26 -5.51
C GLY A 56 9.62 -17.26 -6.67
N ILE A 57 10.79 -16.64 -6.77
CA ILE A 57 11.09 -15.59 -7.75
C ILE A 57 11.67 -16.21 -9.01
N SER A 58 10.92 -16.11 -10.11
CA SER A 58 11.34 -16.62 -11.42
C SER A 58 11.80 -15.49 -12.35
N ASN A 59 12.31 -15.81 -13.54
CA ASN A 59 12.68 -14.80 -14.54
C ASN A 59 11.47 -13.96 -15.05
N ARG A 60 10.24 -14.39 -14.74
CA ARG A 60 9.00 -13.67 -15.04
C ARG A 60 8.53 -12.77 -13.89
N SER A 61 9.25 -12.76 -12.76
CA SER A 61 8.95 -11.96 -11.58
C SER A 61 9.53 -10.54 -11.71
N LEU A 62 8.87 -9.58 -11.07
CA LEU A 62 9.28 -8.18 -11.06
C LEU A 62 10.68 -8.05 -10.44
N MET A 63 11.59 -7.36 -11.14
CA MET A 63 12.97 -7.12 -10.67
C MET A 63 13.76 -8.40 -10.31
N ALA A 64 13.46 -9.55 -10.91
CA ALA A 64 14.14 -10.82 -10.64
C ALA A 64 15.68 -10.70 -10.75
N HIS A 65 16.18 -9.97 -11.75
CA HIS A 65 17.61 -9.70 -11.89
C HIS A 65 18.21 -9.01 -10.65
N LEU A 66 17.50 -8.04 -10.05
CA LEU A 66 18.00 -7.34 -8.87
C LEU A 66 17.98 -8.24 -7.63
N PHE A 67 16.98 -9.12 -7.49
CA PHE A 67 16.91 -10.10 -6.41
C PHE A 67 18.14 -11.02 -6.39
N TYR A 68 18.51 -11.58 -7.55
CA TYR A 68 19.63 -12.53 -7.66
C TYR A 68 21.02 -11.87 -7.62
N HIS A 69 21.17 -10.64 -8.11
CA HIS A 69 22.48 -9.96 -8.15
C HIS A 69 22.74 -9.04 -6.96
N LYS A 70 21.72 -8.32 -6.47
CA LYS A 70 21.85 -7.28 -5.44
C LYS A 70 20.63 -7.32 -4.48
N PRO A 71 20.49 -8.36 -3.64
CA PRO A 71 19.30 -8.59 -2.80
C PRO A 71 19.00 -7.45 -1.82
N LEU A 72 20.03 -6.74 -1.33
CA LEU A 72 19.84 -5.58 -0.46
C LEU A 72 19.14 -4.43 -1.18
N GLN A 73 19.53 -4.14 -2.43
CA GLN A 73 18.88 -3.08 -3.23
C GLN A 73 17.43 -3.45 -3.55
N TYR A 74 17.16 -4.73 -3.84
CA TYR A 74 15.81 -5.25 -4.02
C TYR A 74 14.93 -5.00 -2.80
N THR A 75 15.43 -5.35 -1.61
CA THR A 75 14.71 -5.18 -0.34
C THR A 75 14.39 -3.71 -0.07
N VAL A 76 15.37 -2.81 -0.25
CA VAL A 76 15.15 -1.36 -0.03
C VAL A 76 14.08 -0.80 -0.98
N ILE A 77 14.06 -1.23 -2.24
CA ILE A 77 13.03 -0.79 -3.19
C ILE A 77 11.65 -1.29 -2.77
N TYR A 78 11.55 -2.54 -2.28
CA TYR A 78 10.30 -3.07 -1.74
C TYR A 78 9.81 -2.27 -0.51
N ILE A 79 10.70 -1.95 0.43
CA ILE A 79 10.33 -1.13 1.60
C ILE A 79 9.74 0.23 1.18
N ILE A 80 10.36 0.90 0.20
CA ILE A 80 9.87 2.20 -0.30
C ILE A 80 8.55 2.02 -1.04
N MET A 81 8.45 0.99 -1.89
CA MET A 81 7.24 0.70 -2.66
C MET A 81 6.05 0.40 -1.75
N ASP A 82 6.24 -0.48 -0.76
CA ASP A 82 5.21 -0.87 0.19
C ASP A 82 4.77 0.32 1.03
N ALA A 83 5.71 1.15 1.49
CA ALA A 83 5.39 2.39 2.20
C ALA A 83 4.50 3.32 1.38
N LEU A 84 4.81 3.53 0.10
CA LEU A 84 4.02 4.37 -0.80
C LEU A 84 2.64 3.78 -1.09
N LEU A 85 2.55 2.47 -1.32
CA LEU A 85 1.29 1.78 -1.61
C LEU A 85 0.37 1.73 -0.39
N VAL A 86 0.89 1.41 0.79
CA VAL A 86 0.12 1.43 2.04
C VAL A 86 -0.33 2.84 2.36
N GLY A 87 0.54 3.84 2.17
CA GLY A 87 0.16 5.24 2.33
C GLY A 87 -1.00 5.66 1.42
N ALA A 88 -0.99 5.21 0.16
CA ALA A 88 -2.07 5.43 -0.79
C ALA A 88 -3.37 4.71 -0.37
N TRP A 89 -3.24 3.49 0.17
CA TRP A 89 -4.36 2.66 0.63
C TRP A 89 -5.09 3.29 1.83
N GLU A 90 -4.36 3.90 2.76
CA GLU A 90 -4.92 4.55 3.95
C GLU A 90 -5.85 5.74 3.65
N ILE A 91 -5.78 6.30 2.44
CA ILE A 91 -6.73 7.36 2.02
C ILE A 91 -8.17 6.82 1.95
N ILE A 92 -8.36 5.50 1.74
CA ILE A 92 -9.67 4.85 1.81
C ILE A 92 -10.25 4.98 3.24
N ALA A 93 -9.44 4.72 4.27
CA ALA A 93 -9.85 4.85 5.66
C ALA A 93 -10.32 6.28 5.98
N LEU A 94 -9.59 7.28 5.46
CA LEU A 94 -9.99 8.68 5.58
C LEU A 94 -11.35 8.95 4.91
N ALA A 95 -11.60 8.42 3.71
CA ALA A 95 -12.90 8.55 3.04
C ALA A 95 -14.05 7.93 3.86
N VAL A 96 -13.82 6.75 4.42
CA VAL A 96 -14.78 6.04 5.28
C VAL A 96 -15.01 6.77 6.61
N SER A 97 -14.00 7.45 7.14
CA SER A 97 -14.12 8.25 8.38
C SER A 97 -15.11 9.41 8.29
N VAL A 98 -15.33 9.94 7.08
CA VAL A 98 -16.39 10.95 6.85
C VAL A 98 -17.75 10.30 6.66
N ALA A 99 -17.75 9.04 6.22
CA ALA A 99 -18.97 8.31 5.96
C ALA A 99 -19.66 7.77 7.20
N THR A 100 -18.91 7.60 8.28
CA THR A 100 -19.30 6.82 9.44
C THR A 100 -19.07 7.62 10.72
N ARG A 101 -19.90 7.39 11.74
CA ARG A 101 -19.70 8.00 13.07
C ARG A 101 -18.86 7.13 14.00
N ASN A 102 -18.75 5.84 13.70
CA ASN A 102 -18.04 4.87 14.53
C ASN A 102 -16.54 4.82 14.15
N PRO A 103 -15.60 5.07 15.07
CA PRO A 103 -14.17 5.06 14.79
C PRO A 103 -13.61 3.69 14.39
N LEU A 104 -14.30 2.59 14.70
CA LEU A 104 -13.86 1.24 14.33
C LEU A 104 -14.04 0.94 12.85
N GLN A 105 -15.04 1.55 12.20
CA GLN A 105 -15.37 1.25 10.81
C GLN A 105 -14.26 1.71 9.84
N PRO A 106 -13.70 2.94 9.96
CA PRO A 106 -12.57 3.38 9.14
C PRO A 106 -11.31 2.52 9.28
N ALA A 107 -11.07 1.93 10.46
CA ALA A 107 -9.90 1.09 10.69
C ALA A 107 -10.06 -0.32 10.07
N LEU A 108 -11.25 -0.92 10.18
CA LEU A 108 -11.50 -2.27 9.69
C LEU A 108 -11.79 -2.32 8.19
N PHE A 109 -12.42 -1.29 7.64
CA PHE A 109 -12.83 -1.26 6.23
C PHE A 109 -11.69 -1.47 5.21
N PRO A 110 -10.54 -0.75 5.27
CA PRO A 110 -9.46 -0.93 4.30
C PRO A 110 -8.87 -2.34 4.36
N PHE A 111 -8.83 -2.96 5.54
CA PHE A 111 -8.40 -4.35 5.71
C PHE A 111 -9.39 -5.35 5.10
N LEU A 112 -10.69 -5.19 5.37
CA LEU A 112 -11.72 -6.04 4.78
C LEU A 112 -11.78 -5.89 3.27
N LEU A 113 -11.65 -4.67 2.75
CA LEU A 113 -11.60 -4.40 1.32
C LEU A 113 -10.39 -5.09 0.66
N TYR A 114 -9.22 -4.99 1.29
CA TYR A 114 -8.01 -5.68 0.84
C TYR A 114 -8.21 -7.20 0.74
N LEU A 115 -8.80 -7.79 1.77
CA LEU A 115 -9.05 -9.23 1.84
C LEU A 115 -10.10 -9.70 0.81
N LEU A 116 -11.18 -8.93 0.63
CA LEU A 116 -12.18 -9.20 -0.41
C LEU A 116 -11.58 -9.12 -1.81
N LEU A 117 -10.78 -8.09 -2.10
CA LEU A 117 -10.12 -7.96 -3.40
C LEU A 117 -9.15 -9.11 -3.66
N TYR A 118 -8.42 -9.57 -2.64
CA TYR A 118 -7.58 -10.75 -2.75
C TYR A 118 -8.40 -11.99 -3.15
N PHE A 119 -9.52 -12.27 -2.49
CA PHE A 119 -10.37 -13.41 -2.85
C PHE A 119 -10.97 -13.30 -4.26
N ILE A 120 -11.39 -12.10 -4.68
CA ILE A 120 -11.90 -11.86 -6.04
C ILE A 120 -10.81 -12.11 -7.08
N CYS A 121 -9.59 -11.60 -6.86
CA CYS A 121 -8.46 -11.83 -7.74
C CYS A 121 -8.13 -13.31 -7.86
N ASN A 122 -8.16 -14.05 -6.74
CA ASN A 122 -7.89 -15.47 -6.73
C ASN A 122 -8.97 -16.27 -7.48
N TRP A 123 -10.26 -15.93 -7.27
CA TRP A 123 -11.37 -16.54 -8.00
C TRP A 123 -11.29 -16.32 -9.51
N LEU A 124 -10.87 -15.12 -9.93
CA LEU A 124 -10.69 -14.77 -11.34
C LEU A 124 -9.37 -15.27 -11.93
N GLN A 125 -8.52 -15.94 -11.14
CA GLN A 125 -7.18 -16.37 -11.54
C GLN A 125 -6.28 -15.20 -12.02
N MET A 126 -6.50 -14.02 -11.44
CA MET A 126 -5.77 -12.77 -11.74
C MET A 126 -4.81 -12.40 -10.61
N ASP A 127 -4.04 -13.36 -10.10
CA ASP A 127 -3.18 -13.15 -8.93
C ASP A 127 -2.13 -12.04 -9.13
N SER A 128 -1.69 -11.82 -10.37
CA SER A 128 -0.70 -10.79 -10.74
C SER A 128 -1.19 -9.35 -10.56
N VAL A 129 -2.50 -9.16 -10.39
CA VAL A 129 -3.12 -7.86 -10.13
C VAL A 129 -3.44 -7.68 -8.64
N SER A 130 -3.42 -8.75 -7.84
CA SER A 130 -3.76 -8.65 -6.42
C SER A 130 -2.76 -7.77 -5.65
N LEU A 131 -3.26 -6.87 -4.81
CA LEU A 131 -2.41 -6.04 -3.96
C LEU A 131 -1.54 -6.90 -3.02
N PHE A 132 -2.08 -8.05 -2.58
CA PHE A 132 -1.34 -9.04 -1.79
C PHE A 132 -0.09 -9.55 -2.48
N ALA A 133 -0.19 -9.95 -3.76
CA ALA A 133 0.98 -10.46 -4.47
C ALA A 133 2.01 -9.36 -4.79
N ILE A 134 1.57 -8.10 -4.89
CA ILE A 134 2.44 -6.95 -5.18
C ILE A 134 3.26 -6.55 -3.95
N LEU A 135 2.64 -6.49 -2.77
CA LEU A 135 3.29 -6.07 -1.52
C LEU A 135 4.28 -7.10 -0.99
N LEU A 136 4.22 -8.36 -1.45
CA LEU A 136 5.09 -9.42 -0.94
C LEU A 136 6.37 -9.53 -1.78
N PRO A 137 7.56 -9.45 -1.15
CA PRO A 137 8.83 -9.52 -1.87
C PRO A 137 9.10 -10.90 -2.49
N PHE A 138 8.48 -11.99 -2.00
CA PHE A 138 8.65 -13.31 -2.62
C PHE A 138 7.77 -13.52 -3.86
N GLN A 139 6.88 -12.58 -4.18
CA GLN A 139 6.03 -12.55 -5.37
C GLN A 139 5.32 -13.88 -5.67
N PRO A 140 4.26 -14.24 -4.92
CA PRO A 140 3.50 -15.47 -5.18
C PRO A 140 2.88 -15.50 -6.59
N ALA A 141 2.65 -14.33 -7.20
CA ALA A 141 2.16 -14.22 -8.56
C ALA A 141 3.30 -13.89 -9.55
N VAL A 142 3.26 -14.54 -10.70
CA VAL A 142 4.18 -14.29 -11.82
C VAL A 142 3.67 -13.16 -12.72
N ASN A 143 4.57 -12.44 -13.40
CA ASN A 143 4.28 -11.33 -14.31
C ASN A 143 3.63 -10.09 -13.67
N VAL A 144 3.94 -9.79 -12.40
CA VAL A 144 3.62 -8.48 -11.82
C VAL A 144 4.38 -7.41 -12.60
N LYS A 145 3.68 -6.35 -13.03
CA LYS A 145 4.24 -5.26 -13.83
C LYS A 145 4.23 -3.95 -13.03
N TRP A 146 5.22 -3.09 -13.28
CA TRP A 146 5.26 -1.72 -12.76
C TRP A 146 3.99 -0.91 -13.07
N VAL A 147 3.36 -1.19 -14.21
CA VAL A 147 2.09 -0.55 -14.61
C VAL A 147 0.98 -0.82 -13.59
N THR A 148 0.87 -2.05 -13.10
CA THR A 148 -0.16 -2.42 -12.11
C THR A 148 0.04 -1.65 -10.80
N ILE A 149 1.29 -1.55 -10.34
CA ILE A 149 1.66 -0.77 -9.14
C ILE A 149 1.28 0.70 -9.32
N ALA A 150 1.62 1.29 -10.46
CA ALA A 150 1.29 2.69 -10.77
C ALA A 150 -0.23 2.94 -10.80
N ILE A 151 -1.01 1.97 -11.30
CA ILE A 151 -2.48 2.05 -11.29
C ILE A 151 -3.00 2.10 -9.85
N TYR A 152 -2.54 1.23 -8.95
CA TYR A 152 -2.97 1.27 -7.54
C TYR A 152 -2.58 2.58 -6.87
N PHE A 153 -1.35 3.04 -7.07
CA PHE A 153 -0.85 4.27 -6.49
C PHE A 153 -1.63 5.52 -6.93
N LEU A 154 -2.19 5.54 -8.14
CA LEU A 154 -2.95 6.67 -8.65
C LEU A 154 -4.47 6.50 -8.43
N ALA A 155 -5.03 5.37 -8.83
CA ALA A 155 -6.48 5.17 -8.85
C ALA A 155 -7.10 5.15 -7.46
N VAL A 156 -6.43 4.50 -6.49
CA VAL A 156 -6.98 4.35 -5.13
C VAL A 156 -7.05 5.69 -4.38
N PRO A 157 -5.98 6.52 -4.35
CA PRO A 157 -6.05 7.86 -3.79
C PRO A 157 -7.06 8.74 -4.51
N ILE A 158 -7.10 8.75 -5.85
CA ILE A 158 -8.01 9.61 -6.61
C ILE A 158 -9.47 9.24 -6.33
N GLY A 159 -9.81 7.95 -6.37
CA GLY A 159 -11.17 7.47 -6.06
C GLY A 159 -11.59 7.79 -4.62
N SER A 160 -10.70 7.56 -3.66
CA SER A 160 -10.98 7.84 -2.25
C SER A 160 -11.11 9.33 -1.97
N MET A 161 -10.28 10.15 -2.62
CA MET A 161 -10.28 11.59 -2.46
C MET A 161 -11.52 12.25 -3.06
N THR A 162 -11.99 11.77 -4.23
CA THR A 162 -13.26 12.25 -4.81
C THR A 162 -14.44 11.92 -3.90
N MET A 163 -14.53 10.69 -3.37
CA MET A 163 -15.54 10.32 -2.37
C MET A 163 -15.48 11.21 -1.12
N TYR A 164 -14.27 11.47 -0.61
CA TYR A 164 -14.03 12.31 0.55
C TYR A 164 -14.52 13.76 0.32
N PHE A 165 -14.23 14.35 -0.83
CA PHE A 165 -14.71 15.69 -1.20
C PHE A 165 -16.24 15.76 -1.36
N LEU A 166 -16.84 14.78 -2.06
CA LEU A 166 -18.28 14.75 -2.31
C LEU A 166 -19.07 14.64 -1.01
N LYS A 167 -18.66 13.77 -0.08
CA LYS A 167 -19.40 13.53 1.16
C LYS A 167 -19.22 14.68 2.15
N ARG A 168 -18.04 15.30 2.20
CA ARG A 168 -17.78 16.47 3.04
C ARG A 168 -18.51 17.74 2.58
N ASN A 169 -18.89 17.83 1.31
CA ASN A 169 -19.72 18.93 0.81
C ASN A 169 -21.20 18.76 1.20
N LYS A 170 -21.70 17.53 1.30
CA LYS A 170 -23.11 17.26 1.70
C LYS A 170 -23.35 17.42 3.21
N SER A 171 -22.33 17.23 4.04
CA SER A 171 -22.44 17.38 5.51
C SER A 171 -22.59 18.83 6.00
N ASP A 172 -22.48 19.82 5.11
CA ASP A 172 -22.58 21.25 5.43
C ASP A 172 -23.96 21.86 5.09
N VAL A 173 -24.93 21.05 4.62
CA VAL A 173 -26.29 21.52 4.22
C VAL A 173 -27.35 21.33 5.33
N LEU A 174 -26.92 21.24 6.59
CA LEU A 174 -27.80 21.21 7.77
C LEU A 174 -27.25 22.11 8.87
#